data_AF-A0A6C0DU62-F1
#
_entry.id   AF-A0A6C0DU62-F1
#
_cell.length_a   1.000
_cell.length_b   1.000
_cell.length_c   1.000
_cell.angle_alpha   90.00
_cell.angle_beta   90.00
_cell.angle_gamma   90.00
#
_symmetry.space_group_name_H-M   'P 1'
#
loop_
_entity.id
_entity.type
_entity.pdbx_description
1 polymer ?
#
loop_
_entity_poly.entity_id
_entity_poly.type
_entity_poly.pdbx_seq_one_letter_code
_entity_poly.pdbx_strand_id
1 'polypeptide(L)'
;MDTRFWGPSGWKMLHLITFDYKYSPTNAVKYANFFEALPYILPCKFCRASLTDYYRQYPYKTPSCKQASSHTKCDVTYMNPSLDLKKWMYNIHNCVNNKLREQGLNPNPNPKFSDVKEFYDKWIKCDWQQQLSTFWDFLFAVAYNHPKESTLHSKPMPDCPKEVYKCKDKCEKNKWNVLGLSDRLYWFRRFWLYLPAVLPAEIARRWDEVEKKNPPTLGCRRSTLAWLWRMRCGLDTDFKDPYTSICKKIATYSSDCGKKKQGITCRKQSKRRFTTTVKNTK
;
A
#
# COMPACT_ATOMS: atom_id res chain seq x y z
N MET A 1 -5.34 -10.91 -0.25
CA MET A 1 -4.67 -11.26 1.02
C MET A 1 -5.40 -10.64 2.20
N ASP A 2 -5.47 -11.34 3.34
CA ASP A 2 -6.13 -10.88 4.58
C ASP A 2 -5.50 -9.58 5.09
N THR A 3 -6.32 -8.54 5.29
CA THR A 3 -5.86 -7.21 5.69
C THR A 3 -5.41 -7.12 7.14
N ARG A 4 -5.79 -8.07 8.01
CA ARG A 4 -5.35 -8.09 9.41
C ARG A 4 -3.88 -8.51 9.55
N PHE A 5 -3.35 -9.26 8.58
CA PHE A 5 -1.95 -9.65 8.55
C PHE A 5 -1.05 -8.48 8.16
N TRP A 6 -1.26 -7.90 6.98
CA TRP A 6 -0.35 -6.89 6.44
C TRP A 6 -0.73 -5.44 6.78
N GLY A 7 -2.00 -5.17 7.11
CA GLY A 7 -2.53 -3.82 7.32
C GLY A 7 -1.84 -3.07 8.46
N PRO A 8 -1.80 -3.62 9.69
CA PRO A 8 -1.12 -2.98 10.81
C PRO A 8 0.37 -2.71 10.54
N SER A 9 1.06 -3.67 9.93
CA SER A 9 2.46 -3.55 9.51
C SER A 9 2.66 -2.41 8.50
N GLY A 10 1.80 -2.33 7.48
CA GLY A 10 1.84 -1.28 6.47
C GLY A 10 1.58 0.10 7.07
N TRP A 11 0.60 0.24 7.96
CA TRP A 11 0.32 1.51 8.62
C TRP A 11 1.46 1.98 9.52
N LYS A 12 2.10 1.09 10.28
CA LYS A 12 3.28 1.43 11.08
C LYS A 12 4.41 1.98 10.21
N MET A 13 4.70 1.31 9.10
CA MET A 13 5.71 1.75 8.14
C MET A 13 5.36 3.11 7.54
N LEU A 14 4.15 3.27 7.03
CA LEU A 14 3.71 4.49 6.35
C LEU A 14 3.70 5.70 7.28
N HIS A 15 3.21 5.54 8.52
CA HIS A 15 3.28 6.61 9.51
C HIS A 15 4.72 6.96 9.84
N LEU A 16 5.60 5.98 10.11
CA LEU A 16 7.00 6.29 10.40
C LEU A 16 7.68 7.05 9.25
N ILE A 17 7.46 6.63 7.99
CA ILE A 17 7.95 7.35 6.79
C ILE A 17 7.47 8.81 6.81
N THR A 18 6.19 9.07 7.09
CA THR A 18 5.69 10.46 7.14
C THR A 18 6.22 11.27 8.31
N PHE A 19 6.58 10.63 9.41
CA PHE A 19 7.14 11.31 10.59
C PHE A 19 8.63 11.64 10.44
N ASP A 20 9.36 10.86 9.64
CA ASP A 20 10.76 11.11 9.29
C ASP A 20 10.94 12.16 8.18
N TYR A 21 9.89 12.38 7.37
CA TYR A 21 9.97 13.30 6.24
C TYR A 21 10.42 14.71 6.63
N LYS A 22 11.51 15.14 6.01
CA LYS A 22 11.98 16.53 5.98
C LYS A 22 11.97 17.04 4.56
N TYR A 23 11.37 18.21 4.34
CA TYR A 23 11.29 18.81 3.02
C TYR A 23 12.69 19.16 2.50
N SER A 24 12.98 18.67 1.30
CA SER A 24 14.05 19.12 0.41
C SER A 24 13.59 18.83 -1.02
N PRO A 25 14.08 19.53 -2.06
CA PRO A 25 13.69 19.24 -3.44
C PRO A 25 13.87 17.75 -3.81
N THR A 26 14.97 17.15 -3.38
CA THR A 26 15.26 15.73 -3.58
C THR A 26 14.27 14.82 -2.86
N ASN A 27 13.99 15.08 -1.57
CA ASN A 27 13.05 14.27 -0.80
C ASN A 27 11.63 14.43 -1.33
N ALA A 28 11.23 15.63 -1.74
CA ALA A 28 9.92 15.89 -2.32
C ALA A 28 9.66 15.03 -3.57
N VAL A 29 10.66 14.79 -4.41
CA VAL A 29 10.53 13.87 -5.55
C VAL A 29 10.47 12.42 -5.09
N LYS A 30 11.38 11.98 -4.22
CA LYS A 30 11.44 10.58 -3.73
C LYS A 30 10.13 10.15 -3.05
N TYR A 31 9.63 10.98 -2.13
CA TYR A 31 8.39 10.73 -1.39
C TYR A 31 7.17 10.77 -2.32
N ALA A 32 7.11 11.72 -3.26
CA ALA A 32 6.01 11.77 -4.21
C ALA A 32 5.92 10.48 -5.06
N ASN A 33 7.06 9.97 -5.52
CA ASN A 33 7.12 8.75 -6.31
C ASN A 33 6.80 7.49 -5.50
N PHE A 34 7.21 7.43 -4.24
CA PHE A 34 6.83 6.36 -3.32
C PHE A 34 5.32 6.34 -3.07
N PHE A 35 4.74 7.47 -2.64
CA PHE A 35 3.31 7.54 -2.35
C PHE A 35 2.47 7.25 -3.59
N GLU A 36 2.90 7.70 -4.77
CA GLU A 36 2.22 7.43 -6.04
C GLU A 36 2.12 5.93 -6.36
N ALA A 37 3.13 5.14 -6.01
CA ALA A 37 3.11 3.70 -6.26
C ALA A 37 2.15 2.94 -5.32
N LEU A 38 1.91 3.44 -4.11
CA LEU A 38 1.15 2.71 -3.07
C LEU A 38 -0.23 2.22 -3.54
N PRO A 39 -1.12 3.03 -4.14
CA PRO A 39 -2.44 2.56 -4.58
C PRO A 39 -2.39 1.45 -5.63
N TYR A 40 -1.25 1.20 -6.28
CA TYR A 40 -1.10 0.18 -7.31
C TYR A 40 -0.60 -1.16 -6.77
N ILE A 41 0.08 -1.16 -5.62
CA ILE A 41 0.78 -2.33 -5.08
C ILE A 41 0.09 -2.99 -3.88
N LEU A 42 -0.93 -2.36 -3.29
CA LEU A 42 -1.57 -2.94 -2.11
C LEU A 42 -2.12 -4.35 -2.43
N PRO A 43 -1.93 -5.34 -1.53
CA PRO A 43 -2.28 -6.76 -1.75
C PRO A 43 -3.79 -7.06 -1.60
N CYS A 44 -4.61 -6.06 -1.95
CA CYS A 44 -6.07 -6.13 -1.97
C CYS A 44 -6.63 -5.11 -2.97
N LYS A 45 -7.38 -5.58 -3.98
CA LYS A 45 -7.98 -4.71 -5.00
C LYS A 45 -8.95 -3.67 -4.44
N PHE A 46 -9.67 -4.00 -3.37
CA PHE A 46 -10.58 -3.06 -2.70
C PHE A 46 -9.83 -1.95 -1.96
N CYS A 47 -8.65 -2.26 -1.40
CA CYS A 47 -7.80 -1.26 -0.76
C CYS A 47 -7.18 -0.33 -1.81
N ARG A 48 -6.72 -0.88 -2.95
CA ARG A 48 -6.23 -0.09 -4.09
C ARG A 48 -7.27 0.91 -4.58
N ALA A 49 -8.49 0.45 -4.83
CA ALA A 49 -9.60 1.30 -5.27
C ALA A 49 -9.90 2.44 -4.28
N SER A 50 -10.02 2.12 -2.99
CA SER A 50 -10.31 3.13 -1.97
C SER A 50 -9.17 4.11 -1.77
N LEU A 51 -7.92 3.64 -1.75
CA LEU A 51 -6.77 4.55 -1.59
C LEU A 51 -6.64 5.49 -2.80
N THR A 52 -6.94 5.02 -4.01
CA THR A 52 -7.03 5.88 -5.20
C THR A 52 -8.05 7.01 -4.99
N ASP A 53 -9.24 6.72 -4.45
CA ASP A 53 -10.24 7.76 -4.18
C ASP A 53 -9.83 8.70 -3.04
N TYR A 54 -9.20 8.18 -1.98
CA TYR A 54 -8.73 9.02 -0.87
C TYR A 54 -7.61 9.97 -1.30
N TYR A 55 -6.72 9.55 -2.21
CA TYR A 55 -5.68 10.44 -2.75
C TYR A 55 -6.25 11.57 -3.62
N ARG A 56 -7.44 11.38 -4.21
CA ARG A 56 -8.15 12.45 -4.92
C ARG A 56 -8.79 13.44 -3.95
N GLN A 57 -9.32 12.94 -2.83
CA GLN A 57 -9.89 13.76 -1.77
C GLN A 57 -8.80 14.54 -1.00
N TYR A 58 -7.62 13.94 -0.82
CA TYR A 58 -6.48 14.53 -0.13
C TYR A 58 -5.23 14.49 -1.03
N PRO A 59 -5.13 15.38 -2.03
CA PRO A 59 -3.95 15.47 -2.88
C PRO A 59 -2.70 15.79 -2.07
N TYR A 60 -1.62 15.05 -2.31
CA TYR A 60 -0.33 15.25 -1.62
C TYR A 60 0.73 15.95 -2.49
N LYS A 61 0.44 16.11 -3.78
CA LYS A 61 1.28 16.73 -4.80
C LYS A 61 0.70 18.09 -5.16
N THR A 62 1.54 19.08 -5.43
CA THR A 62 1.10 20.29 -6.12
C THR A 62 0.84 19.96 -7.60
N PRO A 63 -0.21 20.53 -8.22
CA PRO A 63 -0.33 20.49 -9.67
C PRO A 63 0.91 21.15 -10.28
N SER A 64 1.66 20.43 -11.12
CA SER A 64 2.83 20.98 -11.79
C SER A 64 2.47 22.03 -12.84
N CYS A 65 1.17 22.23 -13.11
CA CYS A 65 0.65 23.16 -14.10
C CYS A 65 -0.54 23.97 -13.54
N LYS A 66 -0.31 25.25 -13.26
CA LYS A 66 -1.37 26.25 -13.49
C LYS A 66 -1.52 26.33 -15.02
N GLN A 67 -2.70 25.96 -15.53
CA GLN A 67 -3.08 26.02 -16.95
C GLN A 67 -2.24 25.19 -17.92
N ALA A 68 -2.67 23.95 -18.16
CA ALA A 68 -2.18 23.17 -19.30
C ALA A 68 -2.80 23.70 -20.60
N SER A 69 -2.15 24.68 -21.23
CA SER A 69 -2.22 24.82 -22.69
C SER A 69 -1.51 23.61 -23.32
N SER A 70 -2.30 22.57 -23.58
CA SER A 70 -2.16 21.41 -24.48
C SER A 70 -0.82 20.75 -24.87
N HIS A 71 0.38 21.25 -24.60
CA HIS A 71 1.61 20.68 -25.20
C HIS A 71 2.86 20.55 -24.31
N THR A 72 2.81 20.86 -23.01
CA THR A 72 3.97 20.64 -22.12
C THR A 72 3.68 19.60 -21.05
N LYS A 73 4.28 18.43 -21.19
CA LYS A 73 4.24 17.33 -20.22
C LYS A 73 5.16 17.67 -19.05
N CYS A 74 4.60 18.19 -17.96
CA CYS A 74 5.35 18.34 -16.71
C CYS A 74 5.40 16.98 -16.00
N ASP A 75 6.34 16.13 -16.39
CA ASP A 75 6.49 14.74 -15.92
C ASP A 75 7.11 14.61 -14.52
N VAL A 76 7.61 15.70 -13.91
CA VAL A 76 8.18 15.67 -12.56
C VAL A 76 7.11 15.98 -11.53
N THR A 77 6.87 15.03 -10.63
CA THR A 77 5.98 15.24 -9.50
C THR A 77 6.74 15.39 -8.18
N TYR A 78 6.32 16.35 -7.36
CA TYR A 78 6.92 16.68 -6.07
C TYR A 78 5.84 16.77 -4.98
N MET A 79 6.23 16.48 -3.75
CA MET A 79 5.37 16.71 -2.58
C MET A 79 5.02 18.19 -2.46
N ASN A 80 3.77 18.51 -2.12
CA ASN A 80 3.39 19.87 -1.79
C ASN A 80 4.21 20.37 -0.57
N PRO A 81 5.03 21.43 -0.70
CA PRO A 81 5.88 21.91 0.39
C PRO A 81 5.13 22.36 1.65
N SER A 82 3.88 22.80 1.48
CA SER A 82 3.02 23.27 2.58
C SER A 82 2.19 22.15 3.22
N LEU A 83 2.31 20.91 2.75
CA LEU A 83 1.55 19.79 3.28
C LEU A 83 2.13 19.30 4.61
N ASP A 84 1.33 19.31 5.66
CA ASP A 84 1.60 18.51 6.86
C ASP A 84 1.41 17.02 6.52
N LEU A 85 2.50 16.36 6.16
CA LEU A 85 2.49 14.97 5.72
C LEU A 85 2.05 14.00 6.83
N LYS A 86 2.36 14.32 8.10
CA LYS A 86 1.96 13.52 9.27
C LYS A 86 0.44 13.55 9.42
N LYS A 87 -0.15 14.76 9.36
CA LYS A 87 -1.60 14.93 9.43
C LYS A 87 -2.31 14.35 8.20
N TRP A 88 -1.70 14.47 7.02
CA TRP A 88 -2.22 13.85 5.80
C TRP A 88 -2.35 12.33 5.93
N MET A 89 -1.30 11.64 6.37
CA MET A 89 -1.35 10.19 6.57
C MET A 89 -2.38 9.78 7.63
N TYR A 90 -2.48 10.53 8.72
CA TYR A 90 -3.52 10.36 9.73
C TYR A 90 -4.94 10.46 9.14
N ASN A 91 -5.21 11.46 8.30
CA ASN A 91 -6.51 11.64 7.65
C ASN A 91 -6.83 10.48 6.69
N ILE A 92 -5.86 10.03 5.88
CA ILE A 92 -6.02 8.88 4.98
C ILE A 92 -6.30 7.59 5.77
N HIS A 93 -5.58 7.35 6.88
CA HIS A 93 -5.84 6.21 7.77
C HIS A 93 -7.25 6.28 8.35
N ASN A 94 -7.69 7.45 8.79
CA ASN A 94 -9.05 7.63 9.29
C ASN A 94 -10.13 7.37 8.23
N CYS A 95 -9.89 7.71 6.96
CA CYS A 95 -10.81 7.34 5.88
C CYS A 95 -10.99 5.82 5.78
N VAL A 96 -9.90 5.06 5.95
CA VAL A 96 -9.94 3.59 5.99
C VAL A 96 -10.65 3.09 7.24
N ASN A 97 -10.38 3.66 8.41
CA ASN A 97 -11.04 3.27 9.66
C ASN A 97 -12.55 3.50 9.59
N ASN A 98 -12.99 4.64 9.07
CA ASN A 98 -14.40 4.95 8.84
C ASN A 98 -15.05 3.88 7.95
N LYS A 99 -14.42 3.58 6.81
CA LYS A 99 -14.89 2.52 5.90
C LYS A 99 -14.96 1.14 6.57
N LEU A 100 -13.99 0.79 7.40
CA LEU A 100 -14.00 -0.49 8.13
C LEU A 100 -15.07 -0.52 9.23
N ARG A 101 -15.37 0.61 9.88
CA ARG A 101 -16.50 0.75 10.82
C ARG A 101 -17.83 0.51 10.14
N GLU A 102 -18.05 1.13 8.98
CA GLU A 102 -19.26 0.90 8.16
C GLU A 102 -19.43 -0.57 7.72
N GLN A 103 -18.32 -1.33 7.69
CA GLN A 103 -18.31 -2.76 7.35
C GLN A 103 -18.44 -3.67 8.58
N GLY A 104 -18.44 -3.13 9.80
CA GLY A 104 -18.42 -3.90 11.04
C GLY A 104 -17.08 -4.58 11.34
N LEU A 105 -15.98 -4.10 10.75
CA LEU A 105 -14.65 -4.73 10.82
C LEU A 105 -13.65 -4.02 11.75
N ASN A 106 -13.96 -2.80 12.17
CA ASN A 106 -13.15 -2.06 13.15
C ASN A 106 -14.10 -1.34 14.10
N PRO A 107 -14.39 -1.83 15.31
CA PRO A 107 -15.35 -1.17 16.20
C PRO A 107 -14.78 0.10 16.87
N ASN A 108 -13.46 0.30 16.85
CA ASN A 108 -12.80 1.32 17.64
C ASN A 108 -12.95 2.73 17.03
N PRO A 109 -13.06 3.78 17.87
CA PRO A 109 -12.97 5.15 17.40
C PRO A 109 -11.57 5.46 16.87
N ASN A 110 -11.46 6.51 16.06
CA ASN A 110 -10.15 7.00 15.63
C ASN A 110 -9.41 7.59 16.84
N PRO A 111 -8.09 7.32 17.02
CA PRO A 111 -7.30 7.98 18.04
C PRO A 111 -7.18 9.49 17.74
N LYS A 112 -6.92 10.32 18.76
CA LYS A 112 -6.63 11.74 18.51
C LYS A 112 -5.31 11.86 17.77
N PHE A 113 -5.20 12.90 16.93
CA PHE A 113 -3.94 13.15 16.21
C PHE A 113 -2.79 13.48 17.16
N SER A 114 -3.07 14.14 18.30
CA SER A 114 -2.08 14.41 19.36
C SER A 114 -1.41 13.12 19.84
N ASP A 115 -2.20 12.07 20.07
CA ASP A 115 -1.73 10.82 20.66
C ASP A 115 -0.91 10.04 19.62
N VAL A 116 -1.36 10.05 18.36
CA VAL A 116 -0.60 9.48 17.23
C VAL A 116 0.73 10.23 17.06
N LYS A 117 0.70 11.55 17.14
CA LYS A 117 1.89 12.39 17.02
C LYS A 117 2.89 12.11 18.14
N GLU A 118 2.42 12.07 19.38
CA GLU A 118 3.25 11.74 20.55
C GLU A 118 3.88 10.36 20.40
N PHE A 119 3.11 9.35 19.99
CA PHE A 119 3.63 8.01 19.77
C PHE A 119 4.76 7.99 18.73
N TYR A 120 4.54 8.56 17.53
CA TYR A 120 5.55 8.49 16.47
C TYR A 120 6.74 9.43 16.68
N ASP A 121 6.57 10.57 17.37
CA ASP A 121 7.68 11.44 17.76
C ASP A 121 8.61 10.75 18.79
N LYS A 122 8.09 9.82 19.60
CA LYS A 122 8.91 8.92 20.43
C LYS A 122 9.48 7.76 19.61
N TRP A 123 8.64 7.09 18.82
CA TRP A 123 9.00 5.88 18.07
C TRP A 123 10.13 6.10 17.06
N ILE A 124 10.18 7.26 16.41
CA ILE A 124 11.24 7.59 15.44
C ILE A 124 12.64 7.66 16.08
N LYS A 125 12.72 7.86 17.39
CA LYS A 125 13.98 7.89 18.15
C LYS A 125 14.40 6.52 18.67
N CYS A 126 13.53 5.52 18.57
CA CYS A 126 13.84 4.14 18.95
C CYS A 126 14.84 3.51 17.97
N ASP A 127 15.39 2.37 18.39
CA ASP A 127 16.33 1.58 17.62
C ASP A 127 15.77 1.19 16.22
N TRP A 128 16.62 1.24 15.20
CA TRP A 128 16.19 1.06 13.82
C TRP A 128 15.76 -0.40 13.54
N GLN A 129 16.34 -1.38 14.22
CA GLN A 129 15.92 -2.78 14.11
C GLN A 129 14.51 -2.95 14.67
N GLN A 130 14.21 -2.32 15.81
CA GLN A 130 12.85 -2.33 16.38
C GLN A 130 11.84 -1.74 15.41
N GLN A 131 12.16 -0.62 14.77
CA GLN A 131 11.31 -0.01 13.74
C GLN A 131 11.11 -0.96 12.55
N LEU A 132 12.19 -1.43 11.94
CA LEU A 132 12.18 -2.27 10.73
C LEU A 132 11.46 -3.59 10.96
N SER A 133 11.58 -4.20 12.15
CA SER A 133 10.92 -5.46 12.49
C SER A 133 9.41 -5.42 12.25
N THR A 134 8.80 -4.24 12.32
CA THR A 134 7.36 -4.05 12.16
C THR A 134 6.88 -3.99 10.71
N PHE A 135 7.77 -3.91 9.72
CA PHE A 135 7.41 -3.71 8.30
C PHE A 135 7.28 -5.00 7.51
N TRP A 136 7.92 -6.08 7.99
CA TRP A 136 8.14 -7.29 7.19
C TRP A 136 6.85 -7.94 6.69
N ASP A 137 5.80 -8.00 7.51
CA ASP A 137 4.53 -8.61 7.09
C ASP A 137 3.91 -7.86 5.90
N PHE A 138 4.01 -6.52 5.87
CA PHE A 138 3.59 -5.73 4.71
C PHE A 138 4.47 -5.96 3.49
N LEU A 139 5.79 -5.90 3.64
CA LEU A 139 6.73 -6.08 2.53
C LEU A 139 6.59 -7.46 1.88
N PHE A 140 6.48 -8.50 2.70
CA PHE A 140 6.24 -9.87 2.23
C PHE A 140 4.86 -10.03 1.59
N ALA A 141 3.83 -9.35 2.10
CA ALA A 141 2.51 -9.35 1.47
C ALA A 141 2.53 -8.71 0.07
N VAL A 142 3.25 -7.58 -0.10
CA VAL A 142 3.45 -6.95 -1.40
C VAL A 142 4.21 -7.88 -2.34
N ALA A 143 5.34 -8.45 -1.89
CA ALA A 143 6.14 -9.40 -2.67
C ALA A 143 5.34 -10.63 -3.11
N TYR A 144 4.51 -11.18 -2.22
CA TYR A 144 3.64 -12.32 -2.53
C TYR A 144 2.58 -11.97 -3.58
N ASN A 145 2.04 -10.74 -3.54
CA ASN A 145 1.03 -10.26 -4.49
C ASN A 145 1.66 -9.69 -5.78
N HIS A 146 2.80 -10.26 -6.20
CA HIS A 146 3.46 -9.92 -7.44
C HIS A 146 2.49 -9.92 -8.65
N PRO A 147 2.56 -8.94 -9.57
CA PRO A 147 1.61 -8.80 -10.68
C PRO A 147 1.48 -10.01 -11.59
N LYS A 148 2.58 -10.72 -11.86
CA LYS A 148 2.60 -11.86 -12.79
C LYS A 148 1.65 -12.98 -12.36
N GLU A 149 1.53 -13.23 -11.06
CA GLU A 149 0.67 -14.27 -10.50
C GLU A 149 -0.70 -13.73 -10.11
N SER A 150 -0.75 -12.51 -9.56
CA SER A 150 -2.01 -11.93 -9.07
C SER A 150 -2.95 -11.51 -10.19
N THR A 151 -2.44 -11.03 -11.34
CA THR A 151 -3.29 -10.60 -12.47
C THR A 151 -3.96 -11.77 -13.18
N LEU A 152 -3.32 -12.95 -13.23
CA LEU A 152 -3.88 -14.15 -13.86
C LEU A 152 -5.24 -14.57 -13.28
N HIS A 153 -5.46 -14.26 -12.00
CA HIS A 153 -6.66 -14.70 -11.27
C HIS A 153 -7.56 -13.53 -10.83
N SER A 154 -7.17 -12.28 -11.13
CA SER A 154 -7.89 -11.10 -10.62
C SER A 154 -9.06 -10.71 -11.52
N LYS A 155 -10.28 -10.82 -10.99
CA LYS A 155 -11.48 -10.24 -11.62
C LYS A 155 -11.54 -8.73 -11.43
N PRO A 156 -12.18 -7.97 -12.34
CA PRO A 156 -12.52 -6.56 -12.13
C PRO A 156 -13.24 -6.29 -10.79
N MET A 157 -13.31 -5.03 -10.38
CA MET A 157 -14.15 -4.63 -9.25
C MET A 157 -15.64 -4.90 -9.56
N PRO A 158 -16.49 -5.16 -8.55
CA PRO A 158 -17.94 -5.17 -8.75
C PRO A 158 -18.40 -3.86 -9.40
N ASP A 159 -19.39 -3.95 -10.28
CA ASP A 159 -19.98 -2.80 -10.99
C ASP A 159 -18.99 -2.00 -11.85
N CYS A 160 -17.92 -2.66 -12.35
CA CYS A 160 -16.95 -2.04 -13.26
C CYS A 160 -17.62 -1.49 -14.53
N PRO A 161 -17.56 -0.17 -14.80
CA PRO A 161 -18.11 0.40 -16.03
C PRO A 161 -17.35 -0.12 -17.27
N LYS A 162 -18.08 -0.31 -18.38
CA LYS A 162 -17.50 -0.84 -19.63
C LYS A 162 -16.55 0.16 -20.29
N GLU A 163 -16.74 1.44 -20.03
CA GLU A 163 -16.01 2.56 -20.59
C GLU A 163 -14.56 2.59 -20.08
N VAL A 164 -14.30 2.05 -18.87
CA VAL A 164 -12.97 2.02 -18.26
C VAL A 164 -11.97 1.21 -19.09
N TYR A 165 -12.43 0.19 -19.82
CA TYR A 165 -11.58 -0.60 -20.71
C TYR A 165 -11.00 0.24 -21.85
N LYS A 166 -11.76 1.24 -22.33
CA LYS A 166 -11.34 2.18 -23.37
C LYS A 166 -10.60 3.40 -22.82
N CYS A 167 -10.68 3.64 -21.51
CA CYS A 167 -10.06 4.79 -20.85
C CYS A 167 -8.52 4.74 -20.95
N LYS A 168 -7.88 5.90 -21.18
CA LYS A 168 -6.42 6.04 -21.15
C LYS A 168 -5.87 6.27 -19.73
N ASP A 169 -6.72 6.67 -18.78
CA ASP A 169 -6.32 6.94 -17.41
C ASP A 169 -5.97 5.64 -16.66
N LYS A 170 -4.68 5.49 -16.34
CA LYS A 170 -4.15 4.35 -15.58
C LYS A 170 -4.66 4.32 -14.14
N CYS A 171 -4.99 5.48 -13.56
CA CYS A 171 -5.53 5.61 -12.22
C CYS A 171 -6.95 5.02 -12.16
N GLU A 172 -7.81 5.35 -13.13
CA GLU A 172 -9.13 4.71 -13.28
C GLU A 172 -9.02 3.21 -13.53
N LYS A 173 -8.13 2.78 -14.44
CA LYS A 173 -7.89 1.35 -14.68
C LYS A 173 -7.42 0.62 -13.42
N ASN A 174 -6.60 1.25 -12.57
CA ASN A 174 -6.19 0.67 -11.29
C ASN A 174 -7.37 0.55 -10.32
N LYS A 175 -8.16 1.61 -10.16
CA LYS A 175 -9.33 1.67 -9.30
C LYS A 175 -10.29 0.52 -9.60
N TRP A 176 -10.57 0.29 -10.88
CA TRP A 176 -11.50 -0.76 -11.31
C TRP A 176 -10.89 -2.14 -11.45
N ASN A 177 -9.60 -2.28 -11.11
CA ASN A 177 -8.84 -3.53 -11.19
C ASN A 177 -8.76 -4.11 -12.62
N VAL A 178 -8.61 -3.25 -13.62
CA VAL A 178 -8.45 -3.61 -15.03
C VAL A 178 -7.13 -3.11 -15.64
N LEU A 179 -6.23 -2.57 -14.81
CA LEU A 179 -4.88 -2.18 -15.22
C LEU A 179 -4.07 -3.40 -15.69
N GLY A 180 -3.52 -3.30 -16.91
CA GLY A 180 -2.78 -4.39 -17.56
C GLY A 180 -1.47 -4.76 -16.86
N LEU A 181 -0.94 -5.94 -17.18
CA LEU A 181 0.25 -6.50 -16.53
C LEU A 181 1.49 -5.61 -16.65
N SER A 182 1.75 -5.03 -17.83
CA SER A 182 2.92 -4.15 -18.05
C SER A 182 2.90 -2.95 -17.09
N ASP A 183 1.77 -2.26 -16.98
CA ASP A 183 1.61 -1.13 -16.05
C ASP A 183 1.67 -1.59 -14.59
N ARG A 184 1.09 -2.74 -14.25
CA ARG A 184 1.20 -3.31 -12.91
C ARG A 184 2.66 -3.58 -12.52
N LEU A 185 3.45 -4.15 -13.44
CA LEU A 185 4.89 -4.40 -13.22
C LEU A 185 5.68 -3.11 -13.09
N TYR A 186 5.34 -2.07 -13.87
CA TYR A 186 5.93 -0.74 -13.73
C TYR A 186 5.76 -0.20 -12.30
N TRP A 187 4.53 -0.17 -11.79
CA TRP A 187 4.26 0.33 -10.45
C TRP A 187 4.86 -0.53 -9.35
N PHE A 188 4.87 -1.86 -9.56
CA PHE A 188 5.50 -2.80 -8.63
C PHE A 188 7.01 -2.54 -8.48
N ARG A 189 7.72 -2.39 -9.60
CA ARG A 189 9.16 -2.06 -9.59
C ARG A 189 9.40 -0.68 -9.00
N ARG A 190 8.57 0.31 -9.33
CA ARG A 190 8.66 1.67 -8.79
C ARG A 190 8.53 1.69 -7.26
N PHE A 191 7.63 0.89 -6.69
CA PHE A 191 7.51 0.76 -5.24
C PHE A 191 8.83 0.30 -4.61
N TRP A 192 9.40 -0.81 -5.09
CA TRP A 192 10.66 -1.34 -4.54
C TRP A 192 11.85 -0.41 -4.75
N LEU A 193 11.88 0.34 -5.86
CA LEU A 193 12.91 1.34 -6.13
C LEU A 193 12.87 2.51 -5.13
N TYR A 194 11.68 3.04 -4.83
CA TYR A 194 11.56 4.24 -3.99
C TYR A 194 11.38 3.93 -2.50
N LEU A 195 11.03 2.69 -2.13
CA LEU A 195 10.91 2.29 -0.73
C LEU A 195 12.17 2.64 0.09
N PRO A 196 13.39 2.17 -0.23
CA PRO A 196 14.56 2.49 0.59
C PRO A 196 14.88 3.98 0.63
N ALA A 197 14.52 4.73 -0.42
CA ALA A 197 14.75 6.15 -0.53
C ALA A 197 13.86 7.01 0.40
N VAL A 198 12.84 6.42 1.02
CA VAL A 198 11.91 7.10 1.95
C VAL A 198 11.91 6.49 3.36
N LEU A 199 12.69 5.43 3.60
CA LEU A 199 12.84 4.88 4.95
C LEU A 199 13.70 5.83 5.81
N PRO A 200 13.56 5.76 7.15
CA PRO A 200 14.45 6.46 8.07
C PRO A 200 15.92 6.24 7.71
N ALA A 201 16.74 7.30 7.86
CA ALA A 201 18.09 7.35 7.32
C ALA A 201 18.97 6.13 7.65
N GLU A 202 18.92 5.66 8.90
CA GLU A 202 19.70 4.48 9.31
C GLU A 202 19.17 3.19 8.66
N ILE A 203 17.84 2.99 8.60
CA ILE A 203 17.24 1.84 7.89
C ILE A 203 17.62 1.89 6.41
N ALA A 204 17.53 3.06 5.77
CA ALA A 204 17.87 3.25 4.36
C ALA A 204 19.34 2.89 4.07
N ARG A 205 20.26 3.32 4.95
CA ARG A 205 21.69 2.99 4.84
C ARG A 205 21.94 1.49 4.96
N ARG A 206 21.36 0.84 5.97
CA ARG A 206 21.48 -0.62 6.16
C ARG A 206 20.86 -1.40 5.01
N TRP A 207 19.72 -0.94 4.51
CA TRP A 207 19.06 -1.52 3.35
C TRP A 207 19.99 -1.51 2.13
N ASP A 208 20.62 -0.38 1.82
CA ASP A 208 21.57 -0.24 0.71
C ASP A 208 22.77 -1.19 0.85
N GLU A 209 23.36 -1.29 2.05
CA GLU A 209 24.48 -2.21 2.34
C GLU A 209 24.13 -3.68 2.05
N VAL A 210 22.92 -4.11 2.43
CA VAL A 210 22.45 -5.49 2.24
C VAL A 210 21.99 -5.73 0.80
N GLU A 211 21.34 -4.75 0.16
CA GLU A 211 20.86 -4.82 -1.22
C GLU A 211 22.00 -4.90 -2.22
N LYS A 212 23.13 -4.22 -1.97
CA LYS A 212 24.37 -4.37 -2.77
C LYS A 212 24.87 -5.81 -2.82
N LYS A 213 24.74 -6.55 -1.71
CA LYS A 213 25.10 -7.98 -1.63
C LYS A 213 23.99 -8.89 -2.17
N ASN A 214 22.75 -8.41 -2.18
CA ASN A 214 21.55 -9.15 -2.53
C ASN A 214 20.69 -8.33 -3.50
N PRO A 215 21.08 -8.19 -4.78
CA PRO A 215 20.38 -7.33 -5.72
C PRO A 215 18.91 -7.77 -5.93
N PRO A 216 17.98 -6.82 -6.20
CA PRO A 216 16.56 -7.13 -6.33
C PRO A 216 16.23 -8.08 -7.48
N THR A 217 15.52 -9.18 -7.20
CA THR A 217 15.01 -10.10 -8.24
C THR A 217 13.48 -10.02 -8.36
N LEU A 218 12.98 -9.01 -9.05
CA LEU A 218 11.56 -8.64 -9.14
C LEU A 218 10.82 -9.25 -10.35
N GLY A 219 11.21 -10.45 -10.80
CA GLY A 219 10.67 -11.08 -12.01
C GLY A 219 9.36 -11.85 -11.81
N CYS A 220 9.19 -12.46 -10.63
CA CYS A 220 8.01 -13.23 -10.26
C CYS A 220 7.81 -13.25 -8.74
N ARG A 221 6.70 -13.81 -8.27
CA ARG A 221 6.43 -14.01 -6.83
C ARG A 221 7.59 -14.75 -6.15
N ARG A 222 8.04 -15.88 -6.73
CA ARG A 222 9.11 -16.72 -6.17
C ARG A 222 10.42 -15.95 -6.04
N SER A 223 10.87 -15.27 -7.10
CA SER A 223 12.14 -14.55 -7.07
C SER A 223 12.07 -13.37 -6.11
N THR A 224 10.95 -12.65 -6.07
CA THR A 224 10.80 -11.48 -5.20
C THR A 224 10.80 -11.89 -3.73
N LEU A 225 10.07 -12.95 -3.36
CA LEU A 225 10.07 -13.48 -2.00
C LEU A 225 11.45 -13.98 -1.58
N ALA A 226 12.15 -14.68 -2.47
CA ALA A 226 13.50 -15.17 -2.19
C ALA A 226 14.49 -14.02 -1.95
N TRP A 227 14.42 -12.96 -2.76
CA TRP A 227 15.21 -11.76 -2.54
C TRP A 227 14.87 -11.08 -1.21
N LEU A 228 13.59 -10.83 -0.93
CA LEU A 228 13.17 -10.16 0.29
C LEU A 228 13.51 -10.97 1.55
N TRP A 229 13.50 -12.30 1.47
CA TRP A 229 13.99 -13.17 2.53
C TRP A 229 15.48 -12.98 2.78
N ARG A 230 16.32 -12.94 1.74
CA ARG A 230 17.76 -12.64 1.90
C ARG A 230 18.01 -11.25 2.47
N MET A 231 17.23 -10.25 2.02
CA MET A 231 17.27 -8.90 2.59
C MET A 231 17.01 -8.95 4.09
N ARG A 232 15.96 -9.65 4.53
CA ARG A 232 15.66 -9.80 5.96
C ARG A 232 16.77 -10.52 6.71
N CYS A 233 17.31 -11.62 6.19
CA CYS A 233 18.44 -12.31 6.83
C CYS A 233 19.67 -11.41 7.03
N GLY A 234 19.91 -10.45 6.12
CA GLY A 234 21.00 -9.49 6.24
C GLY A 234 20.71 -8.29 7.16
N LEU A 235 19.44 -7.96 7.39
CA LEU A 235 18.99 -6.78 8.15
C LEU A 235 18.52 -7.10 9.57
N ASP A 236 18.09 -8.33 9.82
CA ASP A 236 17.50 -8.81 11.06
C ASP A 236 18.33 -10.03 11.50
N THR A 237 19.34 -9.79 12.34
CA THR A 237 20.32 -10.84 12.73
C THR A 237 19.67 -11.97 13.51
N ASP A 238 18.57 -11.69 14.20
CA ASP A 238 17.83 -12.65 15.02
C ASP A 238 16.84 -13.47 14.18
N PHE A 239 16.59 -13.06 12.93
CA PHE A 239 15.71 -13.77 12.01
C PHE A 239 16.35 -15.04 11.47
N LYS A 240 15.90 -16.20 11.97
CA LYS A 240 16.36 -17.53 11.56
C LYS A 240 15.33 -18.36 10.81
N ASP A 241 14.14 -17.81 10.52
CA ASP A 241 13.08 -18.59 9.87
C ASP A 241 13.50 -19.04 8.46
N PRO A 242 13.39 -20.35 8.15
CA PRO A 242 13.67 -20.86 6.81
C PRO A 242 12.76 -20.20 5.77
N TYR A 243 13.31 -19.99 4.56
CA TYR A 243 12.56 -19.42 3.42
C TYR A 243 11.22 -20.13 3.17
N THR A 244 11.21 -21.46 3.27
CA THR A 244 10.01 -22.29 3.08
C THR A 244 8.95 -22.01 4.14
N SER A 245 9.34 -21.79 5.39
CA SER A 245 8.43 -21.44 6.50
C SER A 245 7.77 -20.09 6.26
N ILE A 246 8.52 -19.10 5.77
CA ILE A 246 7.98 -17.78 5.42
C ILE A 246 6.99 -17.87 4.26
N CYS A 247 7.33 -18.61 3.20
CA CYS A 247 6.44 -18.83 2.08
C CYS A 247 5.13 -19.49 2.51
N LYS A 248 5.20 -20.52 3.37
CA LYS A 248 4.04 -21.19 3.94
C LYS A 248 3.21 -20.22 4.78
N LYS A 249 3.84 -19.47 5.69
CA LYS A 249 3.17 -18.48 6.55
C LYS A 249 2.42 -17.44 5.73
N ILE A 250 3.04 -16.83 4.72
CA ILE A 250 2.38 -15.79 3.92
C ILE A 250 1.23 -16.37 3.10
N ALA A 251 1.39 -17.60 2.58
CA ALA A 251 0.36 -18.27 1.79
C ALA A 251 -0.93 -18.53 2.59
N THR A 252 -0.87 -18.74 3.91
CA THR A 252 -2.08 -18.94 4.73
C THR A 252 -3.00 -17.72 4.77
N TYR A 253 -2.45 -16.52 4.55
CA TYR A 253 -3.20 -15.27 4.47
C TYR A 253 -3.61 -14.93 3.03
N SER A 254 -3.18 -15.72 2.04
CA SER A 254 -3.58 -15.53 0.65
C SER A 254 -5.05 -15.88 0.44
N SER A 255 -5.66 -15.17 -0.52
CA SER A 255 -7.02 -15.50 -0.97
C SER A 255 -7.01 -16.52 -2.11
N ASP A 256 -5.83 -17.02 -2.51
CA ASP A 256 -5.60 -17.94 -3.63
C ASP A 256 -5.87 -19.42 -3.27
N CYS A 257 -5.85 -19.79 -1.98
CA CYS A 257 -6.00 -21.19 -1.57
C CYS A 257 -7.47 -21.59 -1.46
N GLY A 258 -7.91 -22.52 -2.33
CA GLY A 258 -9.28 -23.04 -2.40
C GLY A 258 -9.78 -23.86 -1.20
N LYS A 259 -9.01 -23.98 -0.10
CA LYS A 259 -9.45 -24.61 1.16
C LYS A 259 -9.46 -23.55 2.27
N LYS A 260 -10.67 -23.22 2.72
CA LYS A 260 -11.13 -22.09 3.57
C LYS A 260 -10.25 -21.71 4.79
N LYS A 261 -10.06 -20.40 5.00
CA LYS A 261 -10.73 -19.57 6.03
C LYS A 261 -11.02 -18.21 5.38
N GLN A 262 -12.15 -17.56 5.70
CA GLN A 262 -12.58 -16.32 5.06
C GLN A 262 -11.54 -15.21 5.29
N GLY A 263 -10.64 -14.99 4.33
CA GLY A 263 -9.71 -13.86 4.39
C GLY A 263 -10.49 -12.56 4.44
N ILE A 264 -10.35 -11.81 5.53
CA ILE A 264 -11.04 -10.53 5.68
C ILE A 264 -10.38 -9.54 4.73
N THR A 265 -11.19 -8.99 3.81
CA THR A 265 -10.78 -7.96 2.85
C THR A 265 -11.73 -6.79 2.98
N CYS A 266 -11.29 -5.57 2.64
CA CYS A 266 -12.09 -4.34 2.75
C CYS A 266 -13.25 -4.22 1.75
N ARG A 267 -13.98 -5.31 1.49
CA ARG A 267 -15.12 -5.40 0.56
C ARG A 267 -16.18 -4.40 0.98
N LYS A 268 -16.61 -3.56 0.04
CA LYS A 268 -17.77 -2.68 0.21
C LYS A 268 -18.99 -3.56 0.47
N GLN A 269 -19.75 -3.32 1.54
CA GLN A 269 -21.07 -3.94 1.68
C GLN A 269 -21.95 -3.38 0.54
N SER A 270 -22.47 -4.26 -0.32
CA SER A 270 -23.62 -3.90 -1.16
C SER A 270 -24.75 -3.54 -0.20
N LYS A 271 -25.37 -2.38 -0.36
CA LYS A 271 -26.59 -2.04 0.39
C LYS A 271 -27.55 -3.19 0.19
N ARG A 272 -27.85 -3.95 1.26
CA ARG A 272 -28.93 -4.94 1.23
C ARG A 272 -30.17 -4.20 0.73
N ARG A 273 -30.65 -4.53 -0.47
CA ARG A 273 -32.00 -4.17 -0.89
C ARG A 273 -32.91 -4.83 0.13
N PHE A 274 -33.45 -4.05 1.07
CA PHE A 274 -34.61 -4.46 1.82
C PHE A 274 -35.72 -4.64 0.78
N THR A 275 -36.00 -5.88 0.40
CA THR A 275 -37.26 -6.22 -0.25
C THR A 275 -38.32 -6.08 0.83
N THR A 276 -39.03 -4.96 0.81
CA THR A 276 -40.26 -4.76 1.56
C THR A 276 -41.29 -5.74 0.99
N THR A 277 -41.46 -6.88 1.64
CA THR A 277 -42.58 -7.78 1.35
C THR A 277 -43.83 -7.09 1.89
N VAL A 278 -44.58 -6.44 1.00
CA VAL A 278 -45.94 -5.97 1.30
C VAL A 278 -46.79 -7.22 1.51
N LYS A 279 -47.15 -7.51 2.77
CA LYS A 279 -48.19 -8.48 3.08
C LYS A 279 -49.53 -7.82 2.73
N ASN A 280 -50.11 -8.23 1.61
CA ASN A 280 -51.53 -7.99 1.35
C ASN A 280 -52.34 -8.87 2.31
N THR A 281 -52.91 -8.26 3.34
CA THR A 281 -54.06 -8.81 4.06
C THR A 281 -55.32 -8.52 3.23
N LYS A 282 -55.96 -9.59 2.76
CA LYS A 282 -57.41 -9.59 2.49
C LYS A 282 -58.12 -9.90 3.80
#